data_AF-A0A1H6FIC2-F1
#
_entry.id   AF-A0A1H6FIC2-F1
#
_cell.length_a   1.000
_cell.length_b   1.000
_cell.length_c   1.000
_cell.angle_alpha   90.00
_cell.angle_beta   90.00
_cell.angle_gamma   90.00
#
_symmetry.space_group_name_H-M   'P 1'
#
loop_
_entity.id
_entity.type
_entity.pdbx_description
1 polymer ?
#
loop_
_entity_poly.entity_id
_entity_poly.type
_entity_poly.pdbx_seq_one_letter_code
_entity_poly.pdbx_strand_id
1 'polypeptide(L)' 'MYSIYKMQADELNKDFLDTLKTLFKHKQIEIVISEAEQVEENETNYLLHNANNREHLMKALENIAQKKNLVSFDIDDLT' A
#
# COMPACT_ATOMS: atom_id res chain seq x y z
N MET A 1 5.80 -10.64 11.31
CA MET A 1 6.53 -9.94 10.23
C MET A 1 5.66 -10.03 9.01
N TYR A 2 5.21 -8.90 8.48
CA TYR A 2 4.39 -8.82 7.28
C TYR A 2 5.24 -8.16 6.20
N SER A 3 5.45 -8.86 5.09
CA SER A 3 6.34 -8.42 4.01
C SER A 3 5.65 -8.66 2.68
N ILE A 4 5.63 -7.64 1.83
CA ILE A 4 5.07 -7.70 0.48
C ILE A 4 6.25 -7.64 -0.49
N TYR A 5 6.28 -8.57 -1.44
CA TYR A 5 7.26 -8.58 -2.53
C TYR A 5 6.53 -8.24 -3.83
N LYS A 6 6.91 -7.14 -4.48
CA LYS A 6 6.48 -6.81 -5.85
C LYS A 6 7.61 -7.24 -6.80
N MET A 7 7.30 -8.10 -7.76
CA MET A 7 8.26 -8.64 -8.73
C MET A 7 7.54 -9.05 -10.02
N GLN A 8 8.28 -9.22 -11.11
CA GLN A 8 7.71 -9.81 -12.31
C GLN A 8 7.43 -11.30 -12.09
N ALA A 9 6.41 -11.83 -12.79
CA ALA A 9 6.05 -13.24 -12.66
C ALA A 9 7.22 -14.18 -13.00
N ASP A 10 8.05 -13.80 -13.98
CA ASP A 10 9.23 -14.58 -14.40
C ASP A 10 10.35 -14.60 -13.35
N GLU A 11 10.33 -13.68 -12.38
CA GLU A 11 11.29 -13.64 -11.27
C GLU A 11 10.88 -14.59 -10.13
N LEU A 12 9.62 -15.07 -10.13
CA LEU A 12 9.13 -16.08 -9.19
C LEU A 12 9.71 -17.46 -9.58
N ASN A 13 10.95 -17.68 -9.18
CA ASN A 13 11.71 -18.89 -9.51
C ASN A 13 11.96 -19.78 -8.29
N LYS A 14 12.61 -20.93 -8.53
CA LYS A 14 12.88 -21.93 -7.50
C LYS A 14 13.75 -21.38 -6.37
N ASP A 15 14.77 -20.59 -6.69
CA ASP A 15 15.72 -20.07 -5.70
C ASP A 15 15.02 -19.10 -4.72
N PHE A 16 14.07 -18.30 -5.22
CA PHE A 16 13.21 -17.47 -4.39
C PHE A 16 12.33 -18.31 -3.45
N LEU A 17 11.70 -19.38 -3.96
CA LEU A 17 10.87 -20.27 -3.14
C LEU A 17 11.68 -21.00 -2.06
N ASP A 18 12.91 -21.42 -2.37
CA ASP A 18 13.79 -22.08 -1.42
C ASP A 18 14.28 -21.11 -0.32
N THR A 19 14.46 -19.84 -0.67
CA THR A 19 14.73 -18.76 0.29
C THR A 19 13.55 -18.55 1.24
N LEU A 20 12.31 -18.47 0.73
CA LEU A 20 11.11 -18.34 1.57
C LEU A 20 10.96 -19.51 2.56
N LYS A 21 11.13 -20.75 2.09
CA LYS A 21 11.06 -21.94 2.94
C LYS A 21 12.12 -21.93 4.05
N THR A 22 13.30 -21.39 3.77
CA THR A 22 14.39 -21.27 4.74
C THR A 22 14.07 -20.22 5.81
N LEU A 23 13.59 -19.04 5.40
CA LEU A 23 13.24 -17.93 6.31
C LEU A 23 12.05 -18.26 7.22
N PHE A 24 11.05 -18.98 6.69
CA PHE A 24 9.81 -19.29 7.40
C PHE A 24 9.72 -20.77 7.80
N LYS A 25 10.86 -21.44 7.97
CA LYS A 25 10.93 -22.86 8.34
C LYS A 25 10.05 -23.18 9.55
N HIS A 26 9.22 -24.21 9.44
CA HIS A 26 8.25 -24.67 10.44
C HIS A 26 7.14 -23.67 10.81
N LYS A 27 6.93 -22.62 10.01
CA LYS A 27 5.83 -21.68 10.19
C LYS A 27 4.76 -21.93 9.13
N GLN A 28 3.51 -21.69 9.49
CA GLN A 28 2.43 -21.56 8.51
C GLN A 28 2.59 -20.21 7.81
N ILE A 29 2.57 -20.21 6.49
CA ILE A 29 2.64 -19.01 5.66
C ILE A 29 1.41 -18.93 4.75
N GLU A 30 1.02 -17.71 4.43
CA GLU A 30 0.00 -17.37 3.44
C GLU A 30 0.70 -16.64 2.28
N ILE A 31 0.38 -16.99 1.03
CA ILE A 31 0.88 -16.32 -0.17
C ILE A 31 -0.33 -15.79 -0.93
N VAL A 32 -0.38 -14.47 -1.13
CA VAL A 32 -1.42 -13.81 -1.92
C VAL A 32 -0.78 -13.35 -3.23
N ILE A 33 -1.36 -13.77 -4.37
CA ILE A 33 -0.90 -13.43 -5.72
C ILE A 33 -1.95 -12.55 -6.37
N SER A 34 -1.51 -11.43 -6.93
CA SER A 34 -2.34 -10.45 -7.63
C SER A 34 -1.46 -9.72 -8.64
N GLU A 35 -2.04 -9.22 -9.72
CA GLU A 35 -1.33 -8.29 -10.59
C GLU A 35 -0.98 -7.04 -9.79
N ALA A 36 0.22 -6.49 -9.97
CA ALA A 36 0.70 -5.37 -9.15
C ALA A 36 -0.24 -4.14 -9.27
N GLU A 37 -0.82 -3.93 -10.45
CA GLU A 37 -1.82 -2.88 -10.71
C GLU A 37 -3.09 -3.08 -9.87
N GLN A 38 -3.52 -4.34 -9.64
CA GLN A 38 -4.70 -4.66 -8.83
C GLN A 38 -4.48 -4.40 -7.32
N VAL A 39 -3.23 -4.43 -6.83
CA VAL A 39 -2.91 -4.07 -5.43
C VAL A 39 -3.03 -2.56 -5.22
N GLU A 40 -2.59 -1.76 -6.18
CA GLU A 40 -2.72 -0.29 -6.15
C GLU A 40 -4.18 0.15 -6.31
N GLU A 41 -4.94 -0.57 -7.13
CA GLU A 41 -6.40 -0.46 -7.16
C GLU A 41 -7.02 -0.82 -5.81
N ASN A 42 -6.46 -1.77 -5.05
CA ASN A 42 -6.97 -2.14 -3.71
C ASN A 42 -6.80 -1.00 -2.68
N GLU A 43 -5.66 -0.29 -2.68
CA GLU A 43 -5.45 0.87 -1.80
C GLU A 43 -6.36 2.05 -2.16
N THR A 44 -6.53 2.33 -3.45
CA THR A 44 -7.46 3.35 -3.93
C THR A 44 -8.90 2.97 -3.60
N ASN A 45 -9.27 1.72 -3.83
CA ASN A 45 -10.58 1.19 -3.45
C ASN A 45 -10.78 1.27 -1.94
N TYR A 46 -9.79 0.96 -1.11
CA TYR A 46 -9.86 1.08 0.34
C TYR A 46 -10.14 2.53 0.78
N LEU A 47 -9.41 3.51 0.22
CA LEU A 47 -9.63 4.93 0.50
C LEU A 47 -11.01 5.42 0.04
N LEU A 48 -11.51 4.88 -1.07
CA LEU A 48 -12.80 5.26 -1.67
C LEU A 48 -13.99 4.42 -1.18
N HIS A 49 -13.76 3.34 -0.44
CA HIS A 49 -14.79 2.37 -0.03
C HIS A 49 -15.79 2.99 0.96
N ASN A 50 -15.29 3.81 1.88
CA ASN A 50 -16.12 4.51 2.85
C ASN A 50 -16.57 5.86 2.27
N ALA A 51 -17.89 6.07 2.17
CA ALA A 51 -18.48 7.30 1.64
C ALA A 51 -17.97 8.57 2.34
N ASN A 52 -17.76 8.50 3.67
CA ASN A 52 -17.22 9.62 4.44
C ASN A 52 -15.75 9.88 4.06
N ASN A 53 -14.91 8.84 4.01
CA ASN A 53 -13.50 9.00 3.62
C ASN A 53 -13.36 9.53 2.20
N ARG A 54 -14.22 9.07 1.28
CA ARG A 54 -14.27 9.56 -0.10
C ARG A 54 -14.61 11.05 -0.15
N GLU A 55 -15.66 11.49 0.55
CA GLU A 55 -16.03 12.91 0.59
C GLU A 55 -14.91 13.78 1.18
N HIS A 56 -14.31 13.33 2.29
CA HIS A 56 -13.18 14.01 2.90
C HIS A 56 -11.97 14.12 1.95
N LEU A 57 -11.64 13.04 1.24
CA LEU A 57 -10.53 13.00 0.29
C LEU A 57 -10.78 13.93 -0.91
N MET A 58 -11.99 13.90 -1.49
CA MET A 58 -12.34 14.79 -2.60
C MET A 58 -12.26 16.26 -2.19
N LYS A 59 -12.76 16.60 -1.00
CA LYS A 59 -12.67 17.97 -0.45
C LYS A 59 -11.22 18.40 -0.21
N ALA A 60 -10.36 17.49 0.25
CA ALA A 60 -8.93 17.77 0.42
C ALA A 60 -8.25 18.06 -0.93
N LEU A 61 -8.57 17.29 -1.98
CA LEU A 61 -8.06 17.54 -3.33
C LEU A 61 -8.51 18.91 -3.87
N GLU A 62 -9.77 19.29 -3.68
CA GLU A 62 -10.28 20.61 -4.07
C GLU A 62 -9.57 21.74 -3.31
N ASN A 63 -9.37 21.58 -1.99
CA ASN A 63 -8.64 22.53 -1.16
C ASN A 63 -7.22 22.74 -1.68
N ILE A 64 -6.51 21.67 -2.05
CA ILE A 64 -5.16 21.74 -2.64
C ILE A 64 -5.20 22.46 -3.99
N ALA A 65 -6.09 22.04 -4.90
CA ALA A 65 -6.21 22.63 -6.23
C ALA A 65 -6.52 24.13 -6.19
N GLN A 66 -7.34 24.55 -5.22
CA GLN A 66 -7.71 25.95 -5.02
C GLN A 66 -6.77 26.72 -4.08
N LYS A 67 -5.74 26.05 -3.52
CA LYS A 67 -4.85 26.60 -2.47
C LYS A 67 -5.61 27.19 -1.28
N LYS A 68 -6.70 26.55 -0.88
CA LYS A 68 -7.54 26.96 0.26
C LYS A 68 -7.36 26.00 1.42
N ASN A 69 -7.44 26.52 2.65
CA ASN A 69 -7.42 25.72 3.88
C ASN A 69 -6.19 24.79 4.01
N LEU A 70 -5.05 25.20 3.45
CA LEU A 70 -3.79 24.48 3.60
C LEU A 70 -3.04 25.05 4.81
N VAL A 71 -2.62 24.17 5.72
CA VAL A 71 -1.74 24.50 6.83
C VAL A 71 -0.39 23.87 6.54
N SER A 72 0.67 24.67 6.58
CA SER A 72 2.05 24.20 6.48
C SER A 72 2.68 24.33 7.85
N PHE A 73 3.38 23.29 8.27
CA PHE A 73 4.21 23.28 9.48
C PHE A 73 5.47 22.48 9.18
N ASP A 74 6.55 22.77 9.89
CA ASP A 74 7.72 21.92 9.85
C ASP A 74 7.46 20.68 10.71
N ILE A 75 7.90 19.51 10.25
CA ILE A 75 7.80 18.28 11.04
C ILE A 75 8.63 18.40 12.32
N ASP A 76 9.70 19.19 12.29
CA ASP A 76 10.56 19.46 13.44
C ASP A 76 9.85 20.33 14.51
N ASP A 77 8.73 20.99 14.18
CA ASP A 77 7.94 21.78 15.13
C ASP A 77 6.98 20.93 15.98
N LEU A 78 6.87 19.62 15.71
CA LEU A 78 5.95 18.69 16.37
C LEU A 78 6.57 17.90 17.53
N THR A 79 7.84 18.16 17.87
CA THR A 79 8.58 17.47 18.95
C THR A 79 8.48 18.15 20.31
#